data_AF-A0A5B8JBU5-F1
#
_entry.id   AF-A0A5B8JBU5-F1
#
_cell.length_a   1.000
_cell.length_b   1.000
_cell.length_c   1.000
_cell.angle_alpha   90.00
_cell.angle_beta   90.00
_cell.angle_gamma   90.00
#
_symmetry.space_group_name_H-M   'P 1'
#
loop_
_entity.id
_entity.type
_entity.pdbx_description
1 polymer ?
#
loop_
_entity_poly.entity_id
_entity_poly.type
_entity_poly.pdbx_seq_one_letter_code
_entity_poly.pdbx_strand_id
1 'polypeptide(L)'
;METPDHAPEPDNAAKGADAPSAAGPADDAEAASNAETAAEPTGIAAQDWVTASADPRYRAAVVDLLGALAYGELAAFERLADDAKLAPTLGDKAELAKMASAEFHHFERLRDRLAAIEEEPTAAMEPFARALDDFHQQTAPSDWLEGLVKAYVGDSIASDFYREVAVHLDSDTRALVLAVLDDTGHGNFAVEKVRAAIAADPRIAGRLALWARRLMGEALSQAQRVVAERDALSTMLVGGVADGFDLAEIGKMFSRITKAHTLRMAALDLAS
;
A
#
# COMPACT_ATOMS: atom_id res chain seq x y z
N MET A 1 -50.78 25.37 -57.08
CA MET A 1 -49.58 25.62 -57.89
C MET A 1 -48.77 26.66 -57.12
N GLU A 2 -47.54 26.29 -56.78
CA GLU A 2 -46.42 27.11 -56.27
C GLU A 2 -46.47 27.74 -54.86
N THR A 3 -45.63 27.19 -53.98
CA THR A 3 -44.79 27.87 -52.96
C THR A 3 -43.64 28.63 -53.67
N PRO A 4 -42.87 29.59 -53.08
CA PRO A 4 -42.28 29.46 -51.73
C PRO A 4 -41.97 30.72 -50.87
N ASP A 5 -41.81 30.44 -49.57
CA ASP A 5 -40.74 30.83 -48.63
C ASP A 5 -40.35 32.31 -48.39
N HIS A 6 -40.54 32.79 -47.15
CA HIS A 6 -39.47 33.26 -46.23
C HIS A 6 -40.07 33.75 -44.90
N ALA A 7 -39.54 33.30 -43.77
CA ALA A 7 -39.70 33.90 -42.43
C ALA A 7 -38.33 34.52 -42.03
N PRO A 8 -38.23 35.51 -41.10
CA PRO A 8 -38.31 35.15 -39.67
C PRO A 8 -38.81 36.23 -38.67
N GLU A 9 -39.28 35.68 -37.54
CA GLU A 9 -39.25 36.08 -36.11
C GLU A 9 -39.56 37.48 -35.53
N PRO A 10 -40.06 37.51 -34.26
CA PRO A 10 -40.59 38.69 -33.60
C PRO A 10 -39.65 39.38 -32.58
N ASP A 11 -40.04 40.62 -32.40
CA ASP A 11 -39.95 41.60 -31.31
C ASP A 11 -39.74 41.13 -29.84
N ASN A 12 -38.92 41.94 -29.16
CA ASN A 12 -39.14 42.60 -27.86
C ASN A 12 -38.65 42.06 -26.49
N ALA A 13 -37.96 43.00 -25.83
CA ALA A 13 -38.16 43.51 -24.47
C ALA A 13 -37.45 42.90 -23.24
N ALA A 14 -36.69 43.82 -22.61
CA ALA A 14 -36.55 44.12 -21.16
C ALA A 14 -35.84 43.08 -20.26
N LYS A 15 -34.65 43.37 -19.71
CA LYS A 15 -34.24 44.37 -18.69
C LYS A 15 -34.63 43.97 -17.25
N GLY A 16 -33.64 43.49 -16.50
CA GLY A 16 -33.64 43.45 -15.03
C GLY A 16 -32.57 42.53 -14.46
N ALA A 17 -31.55 43.10 -13.83
CA ALA A 17 -30.94 42.68 -12.55
C ALA A 17 -29.43 43.02 -12.46
N ASP A 18 -29.16 43.93 -11.53
CA ASP A 18 -28.00 44.13 -10.66
C ASP A 18 -26.55 43.74 -11.05
N ALA A 19 -25.68 44.71 -10.77
CA ALA A 19 -24.24 44.64 -10.82
C ALA A 19 -23.65 43.59 -9.86
N PRO A 20 -22.51 42.95 -10.21
CA PRO A 20 -21.76 42.18 -9.24
C PRO A 20 -20.93 43.12 -8.35
N SER A 21 -21.17 43.02 -7.05
CA SER A 21 -20.37 43.63 -5.98
C SER A 21 -18.94 43.11 -6.02
N ALA A 22 -17.98 44.03 -5.97
CA ALA A 22 -16.58 43.73 -5.72
C ALA A 22 -16.40 43.23 -4.27
N ALA A 23 -15.91 41.99 -4.13
CA ALA A 23 -15.29 41.48 -2.93
C ALA A 23 -13.86 41.04 -3.32
N GLY A 24 -12.87 41.57 -2.60
CA GLY A 24 -11.45 41.41 -2.90
C GLY A 24 -10.90 40.01 -2.58
N PRO A 25 -9.65 39.73 -2.99
CA PRO A 25 -9.01 38.44 -2.76
C PRO A 25 -8.49 38.40 -1.32
N ALA A 26 -9.19 37.68 -0.45
CA ALA A 26 -8.72 37.43 0.92
C ALA A 26 -8.74 35.95 1.34
N ASP A 27 -9.24 35.04 0.50
CA ASP A 27 -9.39 33.61 0.87
C ASP A 27 -8.28 32.68 0.33
N ASP A 28 -7.40 33.15 -0.56
CA ASP A 28 -6.34 32.30 -1.12
C ASP A 28 -5.06 32.24 -0.26
N ALA A 29 -4.96 33.07 0.80
CA ALA A 29 -3.78 33.14 1.65
C ALA A 29 -3.84 32.18 2.86
N GLU A 30 -5.01 31.68 3.25
CA GLU A 30 -5.18 30.83 4.44
C GLU A 30 -5.09 29.33 4.13
N ALA A 31 -5.29 28.91 2.87
CA ALA A 31 -5.16 27.51 2.46
C ALA A 31 -3.70 27.02 2.34
N ALA A 32 -2.72 27.92 2.38
CA ALA A 32 -1.29 27.60 2.27
C ALA A 32 -0.58 27.38 3.62
N SER A 33 -1.27 27.54 4.77
CA SER A 33 -0.62 27.56 6.10
C SER A 33 -0.73 26.26 6.91
N ASN A 34 -1.36 25.21 6.39
CA ASN A 34 -1.47 23.90 7.08
C ASN A 34 -0.76 22.76 6.34
N ALA A 35 0.24 23.07 5.51
CA ALA A 35 1.26 22.09 5.20
C ALA A 35 2.05 21.85 6.50
N GLU A 36 1.66 20.83 7.23
CA GLU A 36 2.41 20.24 8.34
C GLU A 36 3.89 20.22 7.92
N THR A 37 4.72 21.04 8.57
CA THR A 37 6.13 21.17 8.23
C THR A 37 6.77 19.81 8.47
N ALA A 38 6.86 18.99 7.41
CA ALA A 38 7.55 17.71 7.48
C ALA A 38 8.97 18.03 7.94
N ALA A 39 9.32 17.57 9.15
CA ALA A 39 10.62 17.82 9.72
C ALA A 39 11.69 17.41 8.70
N GLU A 40 12.70 18.26 8.49
CA GLU A 40 13.78 17.94 7.54
C GLU A 40 14.41 16.59 7.91
N PRO A 41 14.68 15.70 6.93
CA PRO A 41 15.34 14.44 7.20
C PRO A 41 16.68 14.68 7.90
N THR A 42 16.98 13.89 8.93
CA THR A 42 18.25 13.96 9.67
C THR A 42 18.94 12.58 9.73
N GLY A 43 20.24 12.56 10.05
CA GLY A 43 20.99 11.31 10.19
C GLY A 43 21.11 10.54 8.88
N ILE A 44 20.80 9.23 8.92
CA ILE A 44 20.80 8.35 7.73
C ILE A 44 19.79 8.82 6.68
N ALA A 45 18.63 9.32 7.09
CA ALA A 45 17.57 9.72 6.17
C ALA A 45 17.93 10.92 5.28
N ALA A 46 18.94 11.70 5.68
CA ALA A 46 19.49 12.82 4.92
C ALA A 46 20.64 12.43 3.97
N GLN A 47 21.12 11.19 4.05
CA GLN A 47 22.26 10.71 3.27
C GLN A 47 21.79 9.98 2.01
N ASP A 48 22.67 9.93 1.01
CA ASP A 48 22.53 9.04 -0.14
C ASP A 48 22.98 7.61 0.19
N TRP A 49 22.74 6.67 -0.72
CA TRP A 49 23.15 5.28 -0.53
C TRP A 49 24.65 5.14 -0.33
N VAL A 50 25.47 5.86 -1.12
CA VAL A 50 26.93 5.74 -1.08
C VAL A 50 27.47 6.09 0.29
N THR A 51 26.96 7.16 0.90
CA THR A 51 27.39 7.61 2.22
C THR A 51 26.83 6.71 3.32
N ALA A 52 25.53 6.41 3.29
CA ALA A 52 24.87 5.65 4.35
C ALA A 52 25.35 4.19 4.40
N SER A 53 25.52 3.55 3.23
CA SER A 53 25.95 2.15 3.13
C SER A 53 27.43 1.92 3.48
N ALA A 54 28.19 2.98 3.71
CA ALA A 54 29.54 2.87 4.27
C ALA A 54 29.53 2.33 5.71
N ASP A 55 28.41 2.45 6.45
CA ASP A 55 28.19 1.68 7.68
C ASP A 55 27.75 0.25 7.32
N PRO A 56 28.56 -0.78 7.62
CA PRO A 56 28.23 -2.16 7.27
C PRO A 56 26.92 -2.66 7.90
N ARG A 57 26.53 -2.13 9.07
CA ARG A 57 25.27 -2.53 9.73
C ARG A 57 24.07 -1.96 9.02
N TYR A 58 24.14 -0.70 8.58
CA TYR A 58 23.08 -0.09 7.79
C TYR A 58 22.93 -0.79 6.44
N ARG A 59 24.05 -1.04 5.75
CA ARG A 59 24.05 -1.80 4.51
C ARG A 59 23.36 -3.16 4.67
N ALA A 60 23.78 -3.95 5.67
CA ALA A 60 23.18 -5.25 5.93
C ALA A 60 21.66 -5.17 6.20
N ALA A 61 21.20 -4.14 6.93
CA ALA A 61 19.78 -3.95 7.20
C ALA A 61 18.98 -3.59 5.94
N VAL A 62 19.53 -2.77 5.04
CA VAL A 62 18.89 -2.48 3.75
C VAL A 62 18.84 -3.71 2.86
N VAL A 63 19.89 -4.53 2.83
CA VAL A 63 19.88 -5.79 2.07
C VAL A 63 18.82 -6.74 2.59
N ASP A 64 18.73 -6.89 3.92
CA ASP A 64 17.67 -7.68 4.56
C ASP A 64 16.28 -7.12 4.23
N LEU A 65 16.07 -5.80 4.28
CA LEU A 65 14.80 -5.17 3.90
C LEU A 65 14.45 -5.46 2.45
N LEU A 66 15.35 -5.19 1.51
CA LEU A 66 15.10 -5.39 0.09
C LEU A 66 14.88 -6.86 -0.25
N GLY A 67 15.56 -7.78 0.43
CA GLY A 67 15.33 -9.22 0.33
C GLY A 67 13.94 -9.63 0.80
N ALA A 68 13.51 -9.15 1.98
CA ALA A 68 12.18 -9.40 2.50
C ALA A 68 11.08 -8.86 1.59
N LEU A 69 11.25 -7.63 1.09
CA LEU A 69 10.31 -6.99 0.17
C LEU A 69 10.26 -7.78 -1.15
N ALA A 70 11.40 -8.05 -1.78
CA ALA A 70 11.45 -8.74 -3.06
C ALA A 70 10.76 -10.11 -3.00
N TYR A 71 11.02 -10.90 -1.95
CA TYR A 71 10.33 -12.19 -1.81
C TYR A 71 8.84 -12.02 -1.54
N GLY A 72 8.45 -11.02 -0.73
CA GLY A 72 7.06 -10.69 -0.46
C GLY A 72 6.29 -10.38 -1.75
N GLU A 73 6.85 -9.55 -2.62
CA GLU A 73 6.26 -9.20 -3.91
C GLU A 73 6.15 -10.43 -4.84
N LEU A 74 7.19 -11.27 -4.89
CA LEU A 74 7.17 -12.49 -5.70
C LEU A 74 6.10 -13.49 -5.20
N ALA A 75 6.01 -13.69 -3.88
CA ALA A 75 5.01 -14.56 -3.28
C ALA A 75 3.58 -14.01 -3.48
N ALA A 76 3.39 -12.69 -3.35
CA ALA A 76 2.13 -12.01 -3.61
C ALA A 76 1.68 -12.19 -5.06
N PHE A 77 2.57 -12.01 -6.04
CA PHE A 77 2.30 -12.31 -7.45
C PHE A 77 1.75 -13.73 -7.63
N GLU A 78 2.45 -14.74 -7.12
CA GLU A 78 2.02 -16.13 -7.27
C GLU A 78 0.64 -16.37 -6.67
N ARG A 79 0.39 -15.83 -5.47
CA ARG A 79 -0.89 -16.01 -4.78
C ARG A 79 -2.03 -15.30 -5.49
N LEU A 80 -1.84 -14.05 -5.92
CA LEU A 80 -2.85 -13.31 -6.67
C LEU A 80 -3.18 -14.01 -8.00
N ALA A 81 -2.16 -14.55 -8.68
CA ALA A 81 -2.36 -15.30 -9.91
C ALA A 81 -3.13 -16.62 -9.68
N ASP A 82 -2.93 -17.29 -8.54
CA ASP A 82 -3.69 -18.47 -8.15
C ASP A 82 -5.14 -18.11 -7.75
N ASP A 83 -5.33 -17.08 -6.92
CA ASP A 83 -6.62 -16.59 -6.45
C ASP A 83 -7.50 -16.09 -7.62
N ALA A 84 -6.90 -15.55 -8.69
CA ALA A 84 -7.60 -15.17 -9.91
C ALA A 84 -8.34 -16.33 -10.59
N LYS A 85 -8.01 -17.59 -10.28
CA LYS A 85 -8.75 -18.78 -10.76
C LYS A 85 -10.12 -18.93 -10.10
N LEU A 86 -10.33 -18.32 -8.93
CA LEU A 86 -11.60 -18.33 -8.20
C LEU A 86 -12.60 -17.28 -8.71
N ALA A 87 -12.17 -16.39 -9.60
CA ALA A 87 -12.98 -15.28 -10.10
C ALA A 87 -14.29 -15.75 -10.76
N PRO A 88 -15.45 -15.15 -10.40
CA PRO A 88 -16.74 -15.54 -10.94
C PRO A 88 -16.97 -15.05 -12.37
N THR A 89 -16.22 -14.02 -12.81
CA THR A 89 -16.29 -13.47 -14.16
C THR A 89 -14.91 -13.27 -14.76
N LEU A 90 -14.84 -13.19 -16.10
CA LEU A 90 -13.59 -12.88 -16.80
C LEU A 90 -13.06 -11.49 -16.47
N GLY A 91 -13.94 -10.51 -16.21
CA GLY A 91 -13.54 -9.17 -15.78
C GLY A 91 -12.89 -9.21 -14.40
N ASP A 92 -13.50 -9.91 -13.46
CA ASP A 92 -12.95 -10.07 -12.11
C ASP A 92 -11.59 -10.79 -12.12
N LYS A 93 -11.44 -11.78 -13.01
CA LYS A 93 -10.17 -12.48 -13.24
C LYS A 93 -9.10 -11.53 -13.76
N ALA A 94 -9.46 -10.65 -14.70
CA ALA A 94 -8.53 -9.70 -15.30
C ALA A 94 -8.03 -8.67 -14.27
N GLU A 95 -8.87 -8.23 -13.34
CA GLU A 95 -8.47 -7.30 -12.28
C GLU A 95 -7.43 -7.91 -11.33
N LEU A 96 -7.62 -9.15 -10.84
CA LEU A 96 -6.58 -9.80 -10.03
C LEU A 96 -5.33 -10.15 -10.83
N ALA A 97 -5.46 -10.52 -12.11
CA ALA A 97 -4.29 -10.74 -12.96
C ALA A 97 -3.47 -9.45 -13.17
N LYS A 98 -4.15 -8.29 -13.23
CA LYS A 98 -3.49 -6.98 -13.30
C LYS A 98 -2.74 -6.67 -12.00
N MET A 99 -3.36 -6.93 -10.84
CA MET A 99 -2.69 -6.82 -9.53
C MET A 99 -1.45 -7.70 -9.46
N ALA A 100 -1.57 -8.99 -9.82
CA ALA A 100 -0.45 -9.91 -9.84
C ALA A 100 0.69 -9.37 -10.71
N SER A 101 0.38 -8.87 -11.91
CA SER A 101 1.40 -8.29 -12.80
C SER A 101 2.13 -7.09 -12.19
N ALA A 102 1.46 -6.28 -11.37
CA ALA A 102 2.09 -5.16 -10.66
C ALA A 102 3.08 -5.68 -9.61
N GLU A 103 2.69 -6.66 -8.79
CA GLU A 103 3.61 -7.25 -7.80
C GLU A 103 4.84 -7.87 -8.44
N PHE A 104 4.69 -8.52 -9.60
CA PHE A 104 5.86 -9.03 -10.32
C PHE A 104 6.79 -7.89 -10.78
N HIS A 105 6.23 -6.76 -11.23
CA HIS A 105 7.02 -5.60 -11.59
C HIS A 105 7.74 -4.97 -10.38
N HIS A 106 7.07 -4.93 -9.22
CA HIS A 106 7.68 -4.51 -7.96
C HIS A 106 8.87 -5.41 -7.60
N PHE A 107 8.68 -6.72 -7.66
CA PHE A 107 9.75 -7.70 -7.48
C PHE A 107 10.94 -7.43 -8.41
N GLU A 108 10.71 -7.21 -9.70
CA GLU A 108 11.79 -6.94 -10.65
C GLU A 108 12.60 -5.69 -10.26
N ARG A 109 11.94 -4.62 -9.82
CA ARG A 109 12.60 -3.38 -9.40
C ARG A 109 13.45 -3.58 -8.15
N LEU A 110 12.96 -4.36 -7.18
CA LEU A 110 13.68 -4.67 -5.95
C LEU A 110 14.88 -5.61 -6.22
N ARG A 111 14.67 -6.64 -7.05
CA ARG A 111 15.73 -7.54 -7.54
C ARG A 111 16.83 -6.77 -8.25
N ASP A 112 16.46 -5.87 -9.15
CA ASP A 112 17.42 -5.09 -9.93
C ASP A 112 18.20 -4.12 -9.04
N ARG A 113 17.56 -3.56 -8.00
CA ARG A 113 18.27 -2.78 -6.98
C ARG A 113 19.30 -3.61 -6.23
N LEU A 114 18.92 -4.79 -5.73
CA LEU A 114 19.84 -5.71 -5.04
C LEU A 114 21.07 -6.00 -5.91
N ALA A 115 20.86 -6.35 -7.18
CA ALA A 115 21.96 -6.58 -8.12
C ALA A 115 22.81 -5.32 -8.36
N ALA A 116 22.19 -4.14 -8.48
CA ALA A 116 22.89 -2.89 -8.71
C ALA A 116 23.76 -2.44 -7.53
N ILE A 117 23.44 -2.88 -6.31
CA ILE A 117 24.27 -2.67 -5.12
C ILE A 117 25.25 -3.82 -4.86
N GLU A 118 25.46 -4.70 -5.85
CA GLU A 118 26.39 -5.85 -5.80
C GLU A 118 25.99 -6.97 -4.82
N GLU A 119 24.70 -7.11 -4.52
CA GLU A 119 24.17 -8.22 -3.72
C GLU A 119 23.50 -9.26 -4.62
N GLU A 120 23.57 -10.53 -4.21
CA GLU A 120 22.91 -11.62 -4.93
C GLU A 120 21.42 -11.68 -4.51
N PRO A 121 20.46 -11.40 -5.42
CA PRO A 121 19.06 -11.26 -5.02
C PRO A 121 18.45 -12.50 -4.38
N THR A 122 18.76 -13.71 -4.87
CA THR A 122 18.20 -14.94 -4.31
C THR A 122 18.67 -15.17 -2.87
N ALA A 123 19.95 -14.99 -2.59
CA ALA A 123 20.54 -15.12 -1.25
C ALA A 123 19.99 -14.06 -0.28
N ALA A 124 19.68 -12.86 -0.75
CA ALA A 124 19.02 -11.84 0.06
C ALA A 124 17.57 -12.21 0.41
N MET A 125 16.85 -12.90 -0.49
CA MET A 125 15.46 -13.32 -0.29
C MET A 125 15.31 -14.58 0.57
N GLU A 126 16.19 -15.57 0.38
CA GLU A 126 16.12 -16.91 0.98
C GLU A 126 15.75 -16.93 2.48
N PRO A 127 16.28 -16.03 3.33
CA PRO A 127 15.98 -16.09 4.76
C PRO A 127 14.54 -15.74 5.14
N PHE A 128 13.86 -14.97 4.29
CA PHE A 128 12.48 -14.53 4.53
C PHE A 128 11.46 -15.48 3.94
N ALA A 129 11.90 -16.38 3.05
CA ALA A 129 11.05 -17.26 2.28
C ALA A 129 10.08 -18.05 3.16
N ARG A 130 10.61 -18.71 4.19
CA ARG A 130 9.79 -19.53 5.09
C ARG A 130 8.71 -18.71 5.81
N ALA A 131 9.04 -17.55 6.37
CA ALA A 131 8.07 -16.78 7.14
C ALA A 131 6.94 -16.24 6.25
N LEU A 132 7.27 -15.79 5.04
CA LEU A 132 6.30 -15.29 4.07
C LEU A 132 5.46 -16.43 3.46
N ASP A 133 6.06 -17.58 3.18
CA ASP A 133 5.34 -18.79 2.76
C ASP A 133 4.38 -19.28 3.85
N ASP A 134 4.85 -19.34 5.10
CA ASP A 134 4.05 -19.72 6.28
C ASP A 134 2.84 -18.78 6.42
N PHE A 135 3.00 -17.47 6.21
CA PHE A 135 1.89 -16.50 6.17
C PHE A 135 0.88 -16.87 5.08
N HIS A 136 1.34 -17.03 3.83
CA HIS A 136 0.45 -17.31 2.70
C HIS A 136 -0.27 -18.66 2.82
N GLN A 137 0.40 -19.67 3.37
CA GLN A 137 -0.18 -20.98 3.65
C GLN A 137 -1.27 -20.91 4.73
N GLN A 138 -1.01 -20.19 5.82
CA GLN A 138 -1.97 -20.01 6.91
C GLN A 138 -3.13 -19.08 6.55
N THR A 139 -3.00 -18.36 5.44
CA THR A 139 -3.99 -17.43 4.90
C THR A 139 -4.46 -17.82 3.49
N ALA A 140 -4.46 -19.12 3.15
CA ALA A 140 -5.06 -19.59 1.91
C ALA A 140 -6.59 -19.32 1.91
N PRO A 141 -7.12 -18.53 0.96
CA PRO A 141 -8.55 -18.24 0.91
C PRO A 141 -9.35 -19.48 0.50
N SER A 142 -10.54 -19.64 1.07
CA SER A 142 -11.44 -20.75 0.74
C SER A 142 -12.38 -20.44 -0.43
N ASP A 143 -12.56 -19.16 -0.76
CA ASP A 143 -13.38 -18.69 -1.86
C ASP A 143 -12.89 -17.35 -2.43
N TRP A 144 -13.57 -16.90 -3.48
CA TRP A 144 -13.29 -15.64 -4.17
C TRP A 144 -13.29 -14.40 -3.26
N LEU A 145 -14.24 -14.30 -2.32
CA LEU A 145 -14.38 -13.12 -1.47
C LEU A 145 -13.28 -13.06 -0.42
N GLU A 146 -12.87 -14.22 0.13
CA GLU A 146 -11.69 -14.29 0.98
C GLU A 146 -10.41 -13.92 0.23
N GLY A 147 -10.29 -14.32 -1.04
CA GLY A 147 -9.19 -13.91 -1.92
C GLY A 147 -9.15 -12.40 -2.14
N LEU A 148 -10.30 -11.77 -2.43
CA LEU A 148 -10.39 -10.30 -2.57
C LEU A 148 -10.05 -9.56 -1.28
N VAL A 149 -10.57 -10.02 -0.14
CA VAL A 149 -10.25 -9.43 1.18
C VAL A 149 -8.76 -9.59 1.47
N LYS A 150 -8.15 -10.74 1.14
CA LYS A 150 -6.72 -10.97 1.30
C LYS A 150 -5.89 -10.03 0.43
N ALA A 151 -6.24 -9.88 -0.85
CA ALA A 151 -5.56 -8.97 -1.76
C ALA A 151 -5.60 -7.53 -1.22
N TYR A 152 -6.79 -7.04 -0.84
CA TYR A 152 -6.96 -5.69 -0.29
C TYR A 152 -6.20 -5.47 1.03
N VAL A 153 -6.31 -6.42 1.96
CA VAL A 153 -5.65 -6.32 3.27
C VAL A 153 -4.13 -6.43 3.13
N GLY A 154 -3.65 -7.36 2.30
CA GLY A 154 -2.23 -7.57 2.04
C GLY A 154 -1.57 -6.32 1.47
N ASP A 155 -2.12 -5.80 0.37
CA ASP A 155 -1.68 -4.56 -0.28
C ASP A 155 -1.66 -3.38 0.71
N SER A 156 -2.71 -3.26 1.52
CA SER A 156 -2.82 -2.19 2.49
C SER A 156 -1.88 -2.31 3.70
N ILE A 157 -1.52 -3.53 4.11
CA ILE A 157 -0.55 -3.76 5.20
C ILE A 157 0.86 -3.51 4.69
N ALA A 158 1.19 -4.03 3.50
CA ALA A 158 2.45 -3.75 2.82
C ALA A 158 2.61 -2.23 2.65
N SER A 159 1.57 -1.55 2.17
CA SER A 159 1.61 -0.11 1.95
C SER A 159 1.95 0.70 3.19
N ASP A 160 1.35 0.36 4.34
CA ASP A 160 1.67 1.02 5.60
C ASP A 160 3.10 0.70 6.06
N PHE A 161 3.51 -0.58 5.94
CA PHE A 161 4.87 -0.99 6.32
C PHE A 161 5.93 -0.24 5.51
N TYR A 162 5.78 -0.15 4.19
CA TYR A 162 6.70 0.60 3.34
C TYR A 162 6.79 2.08 3.76
N ARG A 163 5.68 2.72 4.10
CA ARG A 163 5.68 4.12 4.59
C ARG A 163 6.38 4.25 5.94
N GLU A 164 6.18 3.30 6.84
CA GLU A 164 6.84 3.26 8.15
C GLU A 164 8.36 3.08 8.03
N VAL A 165 8.84 2.22 7.12
CA VAL A 165 10.28 2.03 6.94
C VAL A 165 10.92 3.16 6.15
N ALA A 166 10.21 3.76 5.20
CA ALA A 166 10.72 4.80 4.30
C ALA A 166 11.35 5.98 5.05
N VAL A 167 10.79 6.38 6.19
CA VAL A 167 11.29 7.54 6.97
C VAL A 167 12.67 7.30 7.59
N HIS A 168 13.10 6.05 7.69
CA HIS A 168 14.39 5.65 8.28
C HIS A 168 15.48 5.34 7.24
N LEU A 169 15.13 5.32 5.96
CA LEU A 169 16.03 4.95 4.86
C LEU A 169 16.75 6.17 4.30
N ASP A 170 17.95 5.92 3.77
CA ASP A 170 18.68 6.83 2.88
C ASP A 170 17.82 7.27 1.69
N SER A 171 18.18 8.39 1.05
CA SER A 171 17.36 9.01 0.01
C SER A 171 17.06 8.09 -1.16
N ASP A 172 18.01 7.25 -1.56
CA ASP A 172 17.92 6.45 -2.78
C ASP A 172 17.06 5.22 -2.53
N THR A 173 17.27 4.54 -1.40
CA THR A 173 16.46 3.41 -0.98
C THR A 173 15.03 3.86 -0.65
N ARG A 174 14.87 5.01 0.02
CA ARG A 174 13.56 5.63 0.27
C ARG A 174 12.81 5.90 -1.02
N ALA A 175 13.48 6.50 -2.01
CA ALA A 175 12.87 6.78 -3.31
C ALA A 175 12.41 5.50 -4.02
N LEU A 176 13.21 4.42 -3.96
CA LEU A 176 12.83 3.13 -4.52
C LEU A 176 11.57 2.57 -3.85
N VAL A 177 11.54 2.47 -2.53
CA VAL A 177 10.42 1.84 -1.81
C VAL A 177 9.13 2.65 -1.99
N LEU A 178 9.20 3.98 -1.99
CA LEU A 178 8.04 4.83 -2.27
C LEU A 178 7.57 4.71 -3.72
N ALA A 179 8.48 4.58 -4.67
CA ALA A 179 8.11 4.41 -6.06
C ALA A 179 7.54 3.00 -6.36
N VAL A 180 7.85 1.99 -5.54
CA VAL A 180 7.17 0.68 -5.56
C VAL A 180 5.75 0.81 -5.00
N LEU A 181 5.54 1.66 -3.97
CA LEU A 181 4.22 1.90 -3.41
C LEU A 181 3.22 2.59 -4.35
N ASP A 182 3.68 3.54 -5.16
CA ASP A 182 2.79 4.40 -5.95
C ASP A 182 2.01 3.65 -7.07
N ASP A 183 2.30 2.38 -7.34
CA ASP A 183 1.65 1.57 -8.39
C ASP A 183 0.39 0.80 -7.89
N THR A 184 0.02 0.91 -6.60
CA THR A 184 -1.06 0.11 -6.00
C THR A 184 -2.44 0.77 -6.15
N GLY A 185 -2.96 0.83 -7.38
CA GLY A 185 -4.27 1.42 -7.71
C GLY A 185 -5.51 0.53 -7.47
N HIS A 186 -5.36 -0.61 -6.79
CA HIS A 186 -6.30 -1.73 -6.91
C HIS A 186 -7.32 -1.89 -5.78
N GLY A 187 -7.14 -1.16 -4.67
CA GLY A 187 -7.99 -1.35 -3.47
C GLY A 187 -9.48 -1.08 -3.69
N ASN A 188 -9.83 -0.17 -4.60
CA ASN A 188 -11.23 0.19 -4.87
C ASN A 188 -12.05 -0.97 -5.44
N PHE A 189 -11.44 -1.82 -6.26
CA PHE A 189 -12.12 -2.97 -6.88
C PHE A 189 -12.57 -3.99 -5.82
N ALA A 190 -11.68 -4.34 -4.89
CA ALA A 190 -12.01 -5.26 -3.81
C ALA A 190 -13.11 -4.70 -2.90
N VAL A 191 -13.05 -3.40 -2.57
CA VAL A 191 -14.07 -2.73 -1.76
C VAL A 191 -15.44 -2.80 -2.42
N GLU A 192 -15.53 -2.43 -3.70
CA GLU A 192 -16.79 -2.47 -4.44
C GLU A 192 -17.42 -3.88 -4.42
N LYS A 193 -16.63 -4.91 -4.76
CA LYS A 193 -17.10 -6.28 -4.87
C LYS A 193 -17.52 -6.89 -3.53
N VAL A 194 -16.75 -6.65 -2.48
CA VAL A 194 -17.08 -7.16 -1.14
C VAL A 194 -18.37 -6.50 -0.63
N ARG A 195 -18.52 -5.18 -0.78
CA ARG A 195 -19.73 -4.47 -0.36
C ARG A 195 -20.96 -4.91 -1.15
N ALA A 196 -20.83 -5.08 -2.47
CA ALA A 196 -21.91 -5.59 -3.31
C ALA A 196 -22.34 -7.01 -2.87
N ALA A 197 -21.40 -7.88 -2.53
CA ALA A 197 -21.70 -9.21 -2.02
C ALA A 197 -22.40 -9.16 -0.66
N ILE A 198 -21.96 -8.29 0.27
CA ILE A 198 -22.59 -8.12 1.59
C ILE A 198 -24.01 -7.56 1.45
N ALA A 199 -24.24 -6.61 0.54
CA ALA A 199 -25.57 -6.08 0.27
C ALA A 199 -26.53 -7.17 -0.26
N ALA A 200 -26.01 -8.12 -1.05
CA ALA A 200 -26.78 -9.24 -1.57
C ALA A 200 -27.04 -10.33 -0.52
N ASP A 201 -26.07 -10.64 0.34
CA ASP A 201 -26.22 -11.58 1.45
C ASP A 201 -25.49 -11.08 2.73
N PRO A 202 -26.21 -10.40 3.64
CA PRO A 202 -25.61 -9.82 4.84
C PRO A 202 -24.90 -10.82 5.76
N ARG A 203 -25.19 -12.12 5.63
CA ARG A 203 -24.60 -13.17 6.49
C ARG A 203 -23.11 -13.36 6.23
N ILE A 204 -22.61 -12.98 5.04
CA ILE A 204 -21.19 -13.17 4.69
C ILE A 204 -20.27 -12.22 5.45
N ALA A 205 -20.77 -11.05 5.88
CA ALA A 205 -19.96 -10.02 6.54
C ALA A 205 -19.26 -10.56 7.79
N GLY A 206 -19.98 -11.32 8.63
CA GLY A 206 -19.42 -11.89 9.86
C GLY A 206 -18.25 -12.86 9.59
N ARG A 207 -18.35 -13.67 8.52
CA ARG A 207 -17.28 -14.57 8.10
C ARG A 207 -16.07 -13.81 7.57
N LEU A 208 -16.28 -12.81 6.71
CA LEU A 208 -15.21 -12.01 6.13
C LEU A 208 -14.50 -11.15 7.18
N ALA A 209 -15.20 -10.67 8.21
CA ALA A 209 -14.60 -9.97 9.34
C ALA A 209 -13.71 -10.90 10.19
N LEU A 210 -14.11 -12.15 10.42
CA LEU A 210 -13.26 -13.16 11.07
C LEU A 210 -12.03 -13.47 10.23
N TRP A 211 -12.20 -13.60 8.91
CA TRP A 211 -11.11 -13.80 7.97
C TRP A 211 -10.09 -12.66 8.02
N ALA A 212 -10.54 -11.41 7.92
CA ALA A 212 -9.66 -10.25 7.97
C ALA A 212 -8.88 -10.14 9.30
N ARG A 213 -9.52 -10.45 10.43
CA ARG A 213 -8.83 -10.55 11.74
C ARG A 213 -7.74 -11.62 11.74
N ARG A 214 -8.01 -12.78 11.13
CA ARG A 214 -7.01 -13.84 10.99
C ARG A 214 -5.84 -13.37 10.13
N LEU A 215 -6.09 -12.71 8.99
CA LEU A 215 -5.03 -12.15 8.14
C LEU A 215 -4.09 -11.23 8.93
N MET A 216 -4.64 -10.29 9.70
CA MET A 216 -3.84 -9.39 10.52
C MET A 216 -3.07 -10.14 11.61
N GLY A 217 -3.70 -11.09 12.29
CA GLY A 217 -3.04 -11.90 13.32
C GLY A 217 -1.85 -12.70 12.78
N GLU A 218 -2.02 -13.34 11.63
CA GLU A 218 -0.93 -14.08 10.97
C GLU A 218 0.19 -13.15 10.48
N ALA A 219 -0.16 -12.00 9.91
CA ALA A 219 0.84 -11.00 9.48
C ALA A 219 1.70 -10.53 10.65
N LEU A 220 1.08 -10.19 11.79
CA LEU A 220 1.79 -9.78 13.00
C LEU A 220 2.66 -10.91 13.56
N SER A 221 2.16 -12.14 13.58
CA SER A 221 2.90 -13.31 14.05
C SER A 221 4.18 -13.55 13.24
N GLN A 222 4.10 -13.51 11.90
CA GLN A 222 5.27 -13.68 11.06
C GLN A 222 6.23 -12.47 11.13
N ALA A 223 5.71 -11.25 11.21
CA ALA A 223 6.55 -10.07 11.39
C ALA A 223 7.35 -10.12 12.70
N GLN A 224 6.74 -10.55 13.80
CA GLN A 224 7.41 -10.75 15.09
C GLN A 224 8.52 -11.81 15.00
N ARG A 225 8.29 -12.90 14.25
CA ARG A 225 9.29 -13.94 14.02
C ARG A 225 10.50 -13.42 13.25
N VAL A 226 10.25 -12.67 12.17
CA VAL A 226 11.33 -12.06 11.36
C VAL A 226 12.14 -11.08 12.21
N VAL A 227 11.49 -10.21 12.99
CA VAL A 227 12.14 -9.28 13.91
C VAL A 227 13.01 -10.01 14.94
N ALA A 228 12.51 -11.10 15.52
CA ALA A 228 13.25 -11.89 16.52
C ALA A 228 14.47 -12.64 15.94
N GLU A 229 14.45 -12.96 14.65
CA GLU A 229 15.53 -13.68 13.96
C GLU A 229 16.56 -12.72 13.31
N ARG A 230 16.25 -11.41 13.19
CA ARG A 230 17.03 -10.43 12.43
C ARG A 230 17.30 -9.12 13.19
N ASP A 231 18.40 -9.12 13.95
CA ASP A 231 18.85 -7.96 14.74
C ASP A 231 19.16 -6.71 13.90
N ALA A 232 19.74 -6.87 12.70
CA ALA A 232 20.11 -5.74 11.84
C ALA A 232 18.89 -4.99 11.29
N LEU A 233 17.89 -5.73 10.78
CA LEU A 233 16.62 -5.17 10.31
C LEU A 233 15.89 -4.45 11.44
N SER A 234 15.85 -5.08 12.62
CA SER A 234 15.23 -4.50 13.82
C SER A 234 15.89 -3.18 14.25
N THR A 235 17.22 -3.10 14.16
CA THR A 235 17.98 -1.87 14.49
C THR A 235 17.70 -0.73 13.51
N MET A 236 17.49 -1.03 12.22
CA MET A 236 17.13 -0.03 11.20
C MET A 236 15.69 0.47 11.36
N LEU A 237 14.74 -0.42 11.67
CA LEU A 237 13.32 -0.08 11.88
C LEU A 237 13.10 0.89 13.06
N VAL A 238 14.05 0.98 13.98
CA VAL A 238 14.01 1.85 15.16
C VAL A 238 14.66 3.23 14.91
N GLY A 239 15.31 3.43 13.75
CA GLY A 239 15.91 4.72 13.39
C GLY A 239 17.34 4.94 13.88
N GLY A 240 18.10 3.87 14.12
CA GLY A 240 19.55 3.94 14.30
C GLY A 240 20.08 3.29 15.58
N VAL A 241 21.40 3.28 15.70
CA VAL A 241 22.20 2.60 16.73
C VAL A 241 22.21 3.41 18.05
N ALA A 242 21.04 3.76 18.58
CA ALA A 242 20.96 4.08 19.99
C ALA A 242 20.95 2.76 20.75
N ASP A 243 21.76 2.65 21.81
CA ASP A 243 22.00 1.42 22.56
C ASP A 243 20.69 0.71 22.97
N GLY A 244 20.33 -0.35 22.25
CA GLY A 244 19.24 -1.25 22.61
C GLY A 244 18.23 -1.50 21.49
N PHE A 245 17.84 -2.75 21.36
CA PHE A 245 16.73 -3.22 20.54
C PHE A 245 15.42 -2.58 21.06
N ASP A 246 14.95 -1.48 20.45
CA ASP A 246 13.73 -0.81 20.92
C ASP A 246 12.47 -1.52 20.39
N LEU A 247 12.14 -2.63 21.02
CA LEU A 247 10.86 -3.35 20.87
C LEU A 247 9.65 -2.44 21.05
N ALA A 248 9.77 -1.33 21.80
CA ALA A 248 8.65 -0.42 22.00
C ALA A 248 8.36 0.38 20.73
N GLU A 249 9.38 0.81 19.96
CA GLU A 249 9.16 1.48 18.67
C GLU A 249 8.57 0.53 17.62
N ILE A 250 9.07 -0.70 17.53
CA ILE A 250 8.46 -1.75 16.67
C ILE A 250 7.01 -1.99 17.08
N GLY A 251 6.72 -2.05 18.39
CA GLY A 251 5.36 -2.17 18.91
C GLY A 251 4.45 -0.99 18.55
N LYS A 252 4.99 0.23 18.53
CA LYS A 252 4.26 1.44 18.10
C LYS A 252 3.96 1.40 16.59
N MET A 253 4.92 0.97 15.76
CA MET A 253 4.71 0.75 14.33
C MET A 253 3.56 -0.23 14.09
N PHE A 254 3.60 -1.41 14.71
CA PHE A 254 2.51 -2.40 14.59
C PHE A 254 1.16 -1.86 15.08
N SER A 255 1.16 -1.04 16.13
CA SER A 255 -0.06 -0.39 16.63
C SER A 255 -0.65 0.59 15.61
N ARG A 256 0.19 1.35 14.90
CA ARG A 256 -0.25 2.27 13.82
C ARG A 256 -0.85 1.50 12.64
N ILE A 257 -0.16 0.45 12.16
CA ILE A 257 -0.66 -0.43 11.08
C ILE A 257 -1.98 -1.08 11.48
N THR A 258 -2.10 -1.58 12.72
CA THR A 258 -3.34 -2.19 13.23
C THR A 258 -4.49 -1.18 13.26
N LYS A 259 -4.24 0.06 13.69
CA LYS A 259 -5.25 1.13 13.70
C LYS A 259 -5.72 1.47 12.29
N ALA A 260 -4.80 1.60 11.33
CA ALA A 260 -5.12 1.85 9.93
C ALA A 260 -5.94 0.69 9.31
N HIS A 261 -5.60 -0.55 9.64
CA HIS A 261 -6.37 -1.72 9.24
C HIS A 261 -7.82 -1.68 9.74
N THR A 262 -8.06 -1.31 11.01
CA THR A 262 -9.42 -1.17 11.55
C THR A 262 -10.26 -0.17 10.76
N LEU A 263 -9.68 0.96 10.36
CA LEU A 263 -10.36 1.94 9.51
C LEU A 263 -10.70 1.37 8.12
N ARG A 264 -9.78 0.60 7.54
CA ARG A 264 -10.01 -0.08 6.25
C ARG A 264 -11.06 -1.19 6.33
N MET A 265 -11.17 -1.88 7.47
CA MET A 265 -12.26 -2.86 7.69
C MET A 265 -13.63 -2.18 7.76
N ALA A 266 -13.71 -0.98 8.34
CA ALA A 266 -14.93 -0.19 8.29
C ALA A 266 -15.32 0.20 6.85
N ALA A 267 -14.35 0.50 5.98
CA ALA A 267 -14.62 0.80 4.57
C ALA A 267 -15.19 -0.39 3.78
N LEU A 268 -14.94 -1.63 4.22
CA LEU A 268 -15.49 -2.86 3.65
C LEU A 268 -16.86 -3.27 4.23
N ASP A 269 -17.45 -2.47 5.13
CA ASP A 269 -18.60 -2.86 5.95
C ASP A 269 -18.32 -4.12 6.81
N LEU A 270 -17.05 -4.30 7.21
CA LEU A 270 -16.55 -5.38 8.08
C LEU A 270 -16.17 -4.88 9.48
N ALA A 271 -16.48 -3.62 9.82
CA ALA A 271 -16.29 -3.10 11.16
C ALA A 271 -17.08 -3.93 12.17
N SER A 272 -16.38 -4.40 13.20
CA SER A 272 -16.97 -4.90 14.43
C SER A 272 -17.23 -3.76 15.40
#